data_AF-A0A961QUJ0-F1
#
_entry.id   AF-A0A961QUJ0-F1
#
_cell.length_a   1.000
_cell.length_b   1.000
_cell.length_c   1.000
_cell.angle_alpha   90.00
_cell.angle_beta   90.00
_cell.angle_gamma   90.00
#
_symmetry.space_group_name_H-M   'P 1'
#
loop_
_entity.id
_entity.type
_entity.pdbx_description
1 polymer ?
#
loop_
_entity_poly.entity_id
_entity_poly.type
_entity_poly.pdbx_seq_one_letter_code
_entity_poly.pdbx_strand_id
1 'polypeptide(L)'
;HFIARIKVEGGFNFAANNSFGQILPAFAFAMIGVGLAAPAAMSTSATVVGFSIVFSTFFLITSSIIAGIALILGIRSMLDHGTNAETAPTLMILIPLMTILGILMLRQDHGLGVQFESHTQDADTFLLLAKLVSVQVLFGMFGWLILSRHNYAKRFIWGRETSVMSYALVCPGVGFAVLMQFFIHKGLVAVHVVDKFSMGYWALIGIATLSQFAMVALVLVLNRRHFGTPRAAAAVPAE
;
A
#
# COMPACT_ATOMS: atom_id res chain seq x y z
N HIS A 1 23.45 4.89 -10.25
CA HIS A 1 24.68 5.23 -9.49
C HIS A 1 24.71 4.63 -8.08
N PHE A 2 23.70 4.86 -7.21
CA PHE A 2 23.70 4.38 -5.82
C PHE A 2 23.81 2.85 -5.66
N ILE A 3 22.99 2.06 -6.38
CA ILE A 3 23.01 0.60 -6.29
C ILE A 3 24.35 0.01 -6.76
N ALA A 4 24.90 0.53 -7.86
CA ALA A 4 26.21 0.10 -8.35
C ALA A 4 27.32 0.39 -7.33
N ARG A 5 27.33 1.61 -6.76
CA ARG A 5 28.30 2.00 -5.74
C ARG A 5 28.22 1.12 -4.50
N ILE A 6 27.04 0.96 -3.90
CA ILE A 6 26.90 0.18 -2.66
C ILE A 6 27.18 -1.31 -2.86
N LYS A 7 26.83 -1.87 -4.02
CA LYS A 7 27.12 -3.28 -4.30
C LYS A 7 28.60 -3.56 -4.57
N VAL A 8 29.38 -2.55 -4.98
CA VAL A 8 30.81 -2.68 -5.28
C VAL A 8 31.68 -2.21 -4.12
N GLU A 9 31.32 -1.12 -3.45
CA GLU A 9 32.12 -0.46 -2.41
C GLU A 9 31.58 -0.70 -0.99
N GLY A 10 30.36 -1.21 -0.83
CA GLY A 10 29.70 -1.36 0.47
C GLY A 10 29.15 -0.03 1.04
N GLY A 11 29.03 0.06 2.37
CA GLY A 11 28.64 1.30 3.07
C GLY A 11 27.14 1.50 3.32
N PHE A 12 26.32 0.45 3.24
CA PHE A 12 24.91 0.56 3.62
C PHE A 12 24.76 0.64 5.15
N ASN A 13 24.29 1.79 5.65
CA ASN A 13 23.99 1.95 7.07
C ASN A 13 22.64 1.30 7.39
N PHE A 14 22.68 0.08 7.93
CA PHE A 14 21.50 -0.68 8.33
C PHE A 14 20.74 -0.04 9.49
N ALA A 15 21.43 0.66 10.41
CA ALA A 15 20.79 1.33 11.54
C ALA A 15 19.96 2.55 11.11
N ALA A 16 20.48 3.34 10.16
CA ALA A 16 19.77 4.51 9.63
C ALA A 16 18.60 4.14 8.69
N ASN A 17 18.58 2.91 8.17
CA ASN A 17 17.56 2.42 7.23
C ASN A 17 16.68 1.32 7.83
N ASN A 18 16.43 1.35 9.14
CA ASN A 18 15.59 0.39 9.89
C ASN A 18 14.07 0.57 9.68
N SER A 19 13.67 0.88 8.44
CA SER A 19 12.29 1.12 8.06
C SER A 19 11.96 0.40 6.76
N PHE A 20 10.66 0.27 6.45
CA PHE A 20 10.23 -0.19 5.13
C PHE A 20 10.31 0.90 4.05
N GLY A 21 11.04 2.00 4.32
CA GLY A 21 11.48 2.92 3.28
C GLY A 21 12.22 2.22 2.13
N GLN A 22 12.85 1.07 2.41
CA GLN A 22 13.50 0.23 1.41
C GLN A 22 12.54 -0.41 0.39
N ILE A 23 11.23 -0.42 0.67
CA ILE A 23 10.19 -0.97 -0.22
C ILE A 23 9.72 0.08 -1.26
N LEU A 24 10.04 1.38 -1.08
CA LEU A 24 9.63 2.44 -2.02
C LEU A 24 10.01 2.16 -3.49
N PRO A 25 11.21 1.63 -3.82
CA PRO A 25 11.53 1.29 -5.20
C PRO A 25 10.61 0.23 -5.79
N ALA A 26 10.23 -0.80 -5.02
CA ALA A 26 9.25 -1.80 -5.46
C ALA A 26 7.90 -1.14 -5.74
N PHE A 27 7.46 -0.27 -4.82
CA PHE A 27 6.21 0.48 -4.98
C PHE A 27 6.20 1.35 -6.25
N ALA A 28 7.30 2.03 -6.56
CA ALA A 28 7.43 2.81 -7.78
C ALA A 28 7.34 1.94 -9.05
N PHE A 29 8.00 0.78 -9.07
CA PHE A 29 7.88 -0.17 -10.19
C PHE A 29 6.46 -0.75 -10.31
N ALA A 30 5.80 -1.05 -9.19
CA ALA A 30 4.40 -1.48 -9.20
C ALA A 30 3.46 -0.41 -9.80
N MET A 31 3.70 0.88 -9.49
CA MET A 31 2.94 1.99 -10.07
C MET A 31 3.09 2.09 -11.59
N ILE A 32 4.31 1.87 -12.11
CA ILE A 32 4.56 1.81 -13.56
C ILE A 32 3.82 0.60 -14.15
N GLY A 33 3.94 -0.57 -13.51
CA GLY A 33 3.28 -1.80 -13.95
C GLY A 33 1.76 -1.67 -14.04
N VAL A 34 1.10 -1.11 -13.02
CA VAL A 34 -0.36 -0.94 -13.02
C VAL A 34 -0.82 0.09 -14.06
N GLY A 35 0.00 1.12 -14.32
CA GLY A 35 -0.24 2.08 -15.39
C GLY A 35 -0.19 1.42 -16.77
N LEU A 36 0.83 0.59 -17.02
CA LEU A 36 0.99 -0.16 -18.26
C LEU A 36 -0.05 -1.28 -18.44
N ALA A 37 -0.67 -1.74 -17.35
CA ALA A 37 -1.79 -2.68 -17.39
C ALA A 37 -3.14 -2.01 -17.73
N ALA A 38 -3.24 -0.67 -17.68
CA ALA A 38 -4.51 0.02 -17.96
C ALA A 38 -5.05 -0.25 -19.38
N PRO A 39 -4.23 -0.20 -20.46
CA PRO A 39 -4.71 -0.52 -21.80
C PRO A 39 -5.08 -2.01 -21.97
N ALA A 40 -4.53 -2.92 -21.16
CA ALA A 40 -4.94 -4.32 -21.18
C ALA A 40 -6.44 -4.47 -20.84
N ALA A 41 -6.94 -3.65 -19.93
CA ALA A 41 -8.35 -3.70 -19.53
C ALA A 41 -9.29 -2.91 -20.45
N MET A 42 -8.78 -1.96 -21.25
CA MET A 42 -9.63 -0.97 -21.93
C MET A 42 -9.50 -0.93 -23.45
N SER A 43 -8.43 -1.50 -24.01
CA SER A 43 -8.21 -1.50 -25.46
C SER A 43 -9.03 -2.59 -26.15
N THR A 44 -9.57 -2.27 -27.32
CA THR A 44 -10.20 -3.22 -28.23
C THR A 44 -9.21 -3.87 -29.21
N SER A 45 -7.97 -3.37 -29.27
CA SER A 45 -6.91 -3.93 -30.11
C SER A 45 -6.10 -4.99 -29.35
N ALA A 46 -6.11 -6.22 -29.86
CA ALA A 46 -5.35 -7.35 -29.31
C ALA A 46 -3.84 -7.08 -29.20
N THR A 47 -3.26 -6.36 -30.18
CA THR A 47 -1.84 -5.98 -30.15
C THR A 47 -1.51 -5.08 -28.97
N VAL A 48 -2.34 -4.06 -28.71
CA VAL A 48 -2.16 -3.14 -27.58
C VAL A 48 -2.31 -3.89 -26.26
N VAL A 49 -3.33 -4.75 -26.14
CA VAL A 49 -3.53 -5.57 -24.94
C VAL A 49 -2.34 -6.50 -24.70
N GLY A 50 -1.85 -7.18 -25.74
CA GLY A 50 -0.68 -8.07 -25.65
C GLY A 50 0.58 -7.35 -25.17
N PHE A 51 0.93 -6.21 -25.76
CA PHE A 51 2.08 -5.42 -25.29
C PHE A 51 1.90 -4.91 -23.87
N SER A 52 0.70 -4.42 -23.52
CA SER A 52 0.39 -4.00 -22.16
C SER A 52 0.59 -5.12 -21.14
N ILE A 53 0.14 -6.34 -21.44
CA ILE A 53 0.34 -7.51 -20.56
C ILE A 53 1.83 -7.82 -20.40
N VAL A 54 2.60 -7.85 -21.48
CA VAL A 54 4.04 -8.17 -21.44
C VAL A 54 4.80 -7.14 -20.60
N PHE A 55 4.62 -5.85 -20.87
CA PHE A 55 5.34 -4.81 -20.14
C PHE A 55 4.90 -4.69 -18.68
N SER A 56 3.59 -4.77 -18.40
CA SER A 56 3.11 -4.75 -17.02
C SER A 56 3.58 -5.97 -16.22
N THR A 57 3.69 -7.14 -16.84
CA THR A 57 4.24 -8.34 -16.21
C THR A 57 5.71 -8.16 -15.84
N PHE A 58 6.52 -7.56 -16.71
CA PHE A 58 7.93 -7.27 -16.39
C PHE A 58 8.07 -6.43 -15.12
N PHE A 59 7.26 -5.37 -14.98
CA PHE A 59 7.27 -4.53 -13.79
C PHE A 59 6.65 -5.21 -12.56
N LEU A 60 5.64 -6.06 -12.72
CA LEU A 60 5.10 -6.90 -11.65
C LEU A 60 6.18 -7.79 -11.05
N ILE A 61 6.94 -8.50 -11.88
CA ILE A 61 8.01 -9.39 -11.44
C ILE A 61 9.14 -8.59 -10.78
N THR A 62 9.55 -7.48 -11.40
CA THR A 62 10.59 -6.60 -10.86
C THR A 62 10.20 -6.07 -9.48
N SER A 63 8.98 -5.55 -9.34
CA SER A 63 8.44 -5.08 -8.06
C SER A 63 8.41 -6.19 -7.01
N SER A 64 7.93 -7.38 -7.37
CA SER A 64 7.79 -8.50 -6.43
C SER A 64 9.15 -8.97 -5.90
N ILE A 65 10.17 -9.06 -6.75
CA ILE A 65 11.54 -9.42 -6.34
C ILE A 65 12.12 -8.36 -5.40
N ILE A 66 12.03 -7.09 -5.78
CA ILE A 66 12.56 -5.99 -4.95
C ILE A 66 11.84 -5.93 -3.60
N ALA A 67 10.52 -6.08 -3.59
CA ALA A 67 9.72 -6.10 -2.37
C ALA A 67 10.13 -7.26 -1.45
N GLY A 68 10.31 -8.47 -2.00
CA GLY A 68 10.76 -9.63 -1.24
C GLY A 68 12.12 -9.42 -0.58
N ILE A 69 13.10 -8.92 -1.34
CA ILE A 69 14.44 -8.62 -0.81
C ILE A 69 14.36 -7.52 0.26
N ALA A 70 13.66 -6.42 -0.02
CA ALA A 70 13.55 -5.28 0.89
C ALA A 70 12.79 -5.64 2.18
N LEU A 71 11.80 -6.52 2.11
CA LEU A 71 11.07 -7.00 3.28
C LEU A 71 11.99 -7.80 4.22
N ILE A 72 12.78 -8.72 3.67
CA ILE A 72 13.73 -9.53 4.45
C ILE A 72 14.78 -8.63 5.12
N LEU A 73 15.37 -7.70 4.35
CA LEU A 73 16.36 -6.76 4.88
C LEU A 73 15.78 -5.80 5.91
N GLY A 74 14.55 -5.32 5.70
CA GLY A 74 13.84 -4.44 6.61
C GLY A 74 13.54 -5.11 7.95
N ILE A 75 13.00 -6.34 7.94
CA ILE A 75 12.72 -7.10 9.16
C ILE A 75 14.01 -7.35 9.95
N ARG A 76 15.09 -7.80 9.27
CA ARG A 76 16.39 -8.02 9.92
C ARG A 76 16.90 -6.74 10.59
N SER A 77 16.92 -5.63 9.86
CA SER A 77 17.42 -4.35 10.40
C SER A 77 16.61 -3.88 11.62
N MET A 78 15.28 -4.08 11.62
CA MET A 78 14.43 -3.75 12.77
C MET A 78 14.68 -4.65 13.98
N LEU A 79 15.01 -5.93 13.77
CA LEU A 79 15.38 -6.83 14.87
C LEU A 79 16.72 -6.43 15.50
N ASP A 80 17.67 -5.96 14.68
CA ASP A 80 19.00 -5.58 15.12
C ASP A 80 19.04 -4.18 15.78
N HIS A 81 18.23 -3.21 15.31
CA HIS A 81 18.33 -1.80 15.70
C HIS A 81 17.03 -1.18 16.23
N GLY A 82 15.95 -1.95 16.32
CA GLY A 82 14.61 -1.45 16.62
C GLY A 82 14.02 -0.61 15.48
N THR A 83 12.79 -0.12 15.65
CA THR A 83 12.12 0.76 14.68
C THR A 83 12.18 2.21 15.16
N ASN A 84 12.55 3.14 14.28
CA ASN A 84 12.44 4.56 14.58
C ASN A 84 10.95 4.98 14.60
N ALA A 85 10.54 5.63 15.69
CA ALA A 85 9.17 6.12 15.87
C ALA A 85 8.71 6.98 14.69
N GLU A 86 9.58 7.82 14.12
CA GLU A 86 9.21 8.73 13.04
C GLU A 86 8.88 8.00 11.74
N THR A 87 9.65 6.96 11.39
CA THR A 87 9.50 6.19 10.15
C THR A 87 8.57 4.98 10.29
N ALA A 88 8.06 4.70 11.50
CA ALA A 88 7.13 3.62 11.79
C ALA A 88 5.89 3.57 10.86
N PRO A 89 5.31 4.68 10.37
CA PRO A 89 4.24 4.64 9.36
C PRO A 89 4.58 3.85 8.09
N THR A 90 5.86 3.84 7.69
CA THR A 90 6.29 3.13 6.47
C THR A 90 6.10 1.62 6.57
N LEU A 91 5.95 1.07 7.78
CA LEU A 91 5.69 -0.36 8.00
C LEU A 91 4.44 -0.86 7.27
N MET A 92 3.48 0.03 7.02
CA MET A 92 2.24 -0.27 6.34
C MET A 92 2.31 -0.17 4.82
N ILE A 93 3.47 0.18 4.22
CA ILE A 93 3.63 0.37 2.77
C ILE A 93 3.34 -0.90 1.96
N LEU A 94 3.37 -2.08 2.58
CA LEU A 94 3.00 -3.31 1.92
C LEU A 94 1.51 -3.36 1.56
N ILE A 95 0.65 -2.66 2.30
CA ILE A 95 -0.80 -2.59 2.01
C ILE A 95 -1.07 -1.98 0.62
N PRO A 96 -0.62 -0.75 0.33
CA PRO A 96 -0.86 -0.17 -0.98
C PRO A 96 -0.06 -0.89 -2.07
N LEU A 97 1.10 -1.49 -1.77
CA LEU A 97 1.82 -2.34 -2.73
C LEU A 97 0.97 -3.54 -3.18
N MET A 98 0.41 -4.30 -2.24
CA MET A 98 -0.47 -5.43 -2.55
C MET A 98 -1.72 -4.98 -3.30
N THR A 99 -2.25 -3.80 -2.98
CA THR A 99 -3.39 -3.21 -3.70
C THR A 99 -3.06 -2.98 -5.17
N ILE A 100 -1.93 -2.34 -5.45
CA ILE A 100 -1.50 -2.01 -6.81
C ILE A 100 -1.22 -3.26 -7.63
N LEU A 101 -0.50 -4.22 -7.05
CA LEU A 101 -0.23 -5.51 -7.71
C LEU A 101 -1.53 -6.28 -7.97
N GLY A 102 -2.48 -6.26 -7.04
CA GLY A 102 -3.81 -6.83 -7.24
C GLY A 102 -4.58 -6.19 -8.40
N ILE A 103 -4.62 -4.84 -8.46
CA ILE A 103 -5.26 -4.11 -9.56
C ILE A 103 -4.59 -4.43 -10.90
N LEU A 104 -3.26 -4.51 -10.92
CA LEU A 104 -2.49 -4.90 -12.11
C LEU A 104 -2.92 -6.28 -12.60
N MET A 105 -2.93 -7.28 -11.72
CA MET A 105 -3.34 -8.66 -12.06
C MET A 105 -4.78 -8.72 -12.57
N LEU A 106 -5.73 -8.04 -11.90
CA LEU A 106 -7.13 -7.97 -12.34
C LEU A 106 -7.28 -7.33 -13.73
N ARG A 107 -6.47 -6.32 -14.05
CA ARG A 107 -6.49 -5.67 -15.37
C ARG A 107 -5.93 -6.57 -16.47
N GLN A 108 -4.85 -7.30 -16.18
CA GLN A 108 -4.31 -8.29 -17.10
C GLN A 108 -5.34 -9.39 -17.37
N ASP A 109 -5.96 -9.90 -16.31
CA ASP A 109 -6.99 -10.94 -16.38
C ASP A 109 -8.18 -10.52 -17.25
N HIS A 110 -8.68 -9.30 -17.06
CA HIS A 110 -9.74 -8.76 -17.91
C HIS A 110 -9.32 -8.70 -19.39
N GLY A 111 -8.10 -8.26 -19.69
CA GLY A 111 -7.58 -8.22 -21.06
C GLY A 111 -7.43 -9.61 -21.69
N LEU A 112 -6.99 -10.60 -20.90
CA LEU A 112 -6.90 -12.00 -21.30
C LEU A 112 -8.28 -12.58 -21.61
N GLY A 113 -9.28 -12.30 -20.78
CA GLY A 113 -10.65 -12.76 -21.01
C GLY A 113 -11.30 -12.14 -22.25
N VAL A 114 -11.08 -10.85 -22.52
CA VAL A 114 -11.74 -10.15 -23.63
C VAL A 114 -11.05 -10.38 -24.98
N GLN A 115 -9.71 -10.37 -25.05
CA GLN A 115 -8.98 -10.42 -26.32
C GLN A 115 -8.43 -11.81 -26.67
N PHE A 116 -8.25 -12.67 -25.67
CA PHE A 116 -7.59 -13.97 -25.83
C PHE A 116 -8.46 -15.14 -25.34
N GLU A 117 -9.74 -14.89 -25.05
CA GLU A 117 -10.75 -15.87 -24.62
C GLU A 117 -10.33 -16.70 -23.37
N SER A 118 -9.38 -16.19 -22.60
CA SER A 118 -8.88 -16.82 -21.39
C SER A 118 -9.67 -16.31 -20.19
N HIS A 119 -10.83 -16.91 -19.94
CA HIS A 119 -11.70 -16.55 -18.82
C HIS A 119 -11.25 -17.21 -17.52
N THR A 120 -10.81 -16.40 -16.55
CA THR A 120 -10.55 -16.86 -15.18
C THR A 120 -11.86 -17.08 -14.42
N GLN A 121 -11.89 -18.13 -13.59
CA GLN A 121 -13.06 -18.45 -12.80
C GLN A 121 -13.23 -17.47 -11.63
N ASP A 122 -14.48 -17.20 -11.24
CA ASP A 122 -14.78 -16.32 -10.12
C ASP A 122 -14.15 -16.82 -8.81
N ALA A 123 -14.07 -18.16 -8.64
CA ALA A 123 -13.42 -18.79 -7.50
C ALA A 123 -11.91 -18.46 -7.42
N ASP A 124 -11.21 -18.43 -8.55
CA ASP A 124 -9.78 -18.10 -8.60
C ASP A 124 -9.55 -16.62 -8.26
N THR A 125 -10.42 -15.75 -8.78
CA THR A 125 -10.41 -14.31 -8.46
C THR A 125 -10.68 -14.06 -6.98
N PHE A 126 -11.66 -14.77 -6.41
CA PHE A 126 -11.93 -14.75 -4.97
C PHE A 126 -10.71 -15.17 -4.15
N LEU A 127 -10.06 -16.30 -4.49
CA LEU A 127 -8.88 -16.78 -3.79
C LEU A 127 -7.70 -15.82 -3.90
N LEU A 128 -7.47 -15.23 -5.08
CA LEU A 128 -6.44 -14.21 -5.27
C LEU A 128 -6.69 -13.01 -4.36
N LEU A 129 -7.90 -12.43 -4.40
CA LEU A 129 -8.24 -11.25 -3.61
C LEU A 129 -8.22 -11.55 -2.11
N ALA A 130 -8.67 -12.73 -1.68
CA ALA A 130 -8.60 -13.16 -0.29
C ALA A 130 -7.14 -13.24 0.20
N LYS A 131 -6.22 -13.77 -0.61
CA LYS A 131 -4.78 -13.79 -0.27
C LYS A 131 -4.23 -12.37 -0.12
N LEU A 132 -4.54 -11.47 -1.05
CA LEU A 132 -4.08 -10.09 -0.99
C LEU A 132 -4.62 -9.34 0.23
N VAL A 133 -5.93 -9.45 0.50
CA VAL A 133 -6.56 -8.85 1.69
C VAL A 133 -5.96 -9.42 2.98
N SER A 134 -5.68 -10.73 3.03
CA SER A 134 -5.05 -11.35 4.20
C SER A 134 -3.67 -10.75 4.49
N VAL A 135 -2.85 -10.53 3.46
CA VAL A 135 -1.55 -9.84 3.62
C VAL A 135 -1.75 -8.42 4.13
N GLN A 136 -2.74 -7.68 3.60
CA GLN A 136 -3.01 -6.32 4.05
C GLN A 136 -3.43 -6.26 5.52
N VAL A 137 -4.33 -7.15 5.94
CA VAL A 137 -4.79 -7.22 7.33
C VAL A 137 -3.63 -7.57 8.26
N LEU A 138 -2.77 -8.53 7.88
CA LEU A 138 -1.58 -8.91 8.66
C LEU A 138 -0.63 -7.73 8.85
N PHE A 139 -0.26 -7.04 7.77
CA PHE A 139 0.65 -5.88 7.86
C PHE A 139 -0.01 -4.65 8.47
N GLY A 140 -1.33 -4.51 8.37
CA GLY A 140 -2.11 -3.50 9.07
C GLY A 140 -2.08 -3.71 10.57
N MET A 141 -2.30 -4.93 11.05
CA MET A 141 -2.18 -5.29 12.47
C MET A 141 -0.75 -5.10 12.97
N PHE A 142 0.25 -5.56 12.21
CA PHE A 142 1.65 -5.41 12.56
C PHE A 142 2.04 -3.93 12.67
N GLY A 143 1.73 -3.11 11.66
CA GLY A 143 1.99 -1.68 11.69
C GLY A 143 1.27 -0.98 12.84
N TRP A 144 0.00 -1.35 13.09
CA TRP A 144 -0.79 -0.79 14.18
C TRP A 144 -0.19 -1.09 15.55
N LEU A 145 0.27 -2.32 15.76
CA LEU A 145 0.95 -2.75 16.99
C LEU A 145 2.18 -1.88 17.27
N ILE A 146 3.04 -1.69 16.27
CA ILE A 146 4.28 -0.90 16.42
C ILE A 146 3.97 0.58 16.65
N LEU A 147 3.03 1.17 15.90
CA LEU A 147 2.60 2.57 16.10
C LEU A 147 2.01 2.80 17.50
N SER A 148 1.25 1.82 18.00
CA SER A 148 0.67 1.87 19.35
C SER A 148 1.75 1.85 20.42
N ARG A 149 2.80 1.03 20.26
CA ARG A 149 3.96 0.99 21.18
C ARG A 149 4.74 2.30 21.21
N HIS A 150 4.84 3.00 20.07
CA HIS A 150 5.45 4.33 20.01
C HIS A 150 4.55 5.47 20.48
N ASN A 151 3.29 5.18 20.89
CA ASN A 151 2.27 6.20 21.12
C ASN A 151 2.18 7.20 19.94
N TYR A 152 2.38 6.72 18.71
CA TYR A 152 2.65 7.55 17.53
C TYR A 152 1.58 8.63 17.34
N ALA A 153 0.32 8.25 17.49
CA ALA A 153 -0.80 9.14 17.27
C ALA A 153 -0.86 10.26 18.33
N LYS A 154 -0.62 9.94 19.62
CA LYS A 154 -0.54 10.95 20.69
C LYS A 154 0.67 11.87 20.53
N ARG A 155 1.74 11.40 19.88
CA ARG A 155 2.99 12.15 19.70
C ARG A 155 2.97 13.05 18.46
N PHE A 156 2.67 12.49 17.29
CA PHE A 156 2.81 13.14 15.99
C PHE A 156 1.50 13.60 15.35
N ILE A 157 0.35 12.97 15.68
CA ILE A 157 -0.96 13.32 15.09
C ILE A 157 -1.72 14.32 15.98
N TRP A 158 -1.75 14.07 17.29
CA TRP A 158 -2.44 14.93 18.27
C TRP A 158 -1.49 15.64 19.24
N GLY A 159 -0.21 15.28 19.26
CA GLY A 159 0.79 15.85 20.18
C GLY A 159 1.36 17.20 19.75
N ARG A 160 2.50 17.60 20.32
CA ARG A 160 3.18 18.85 19.91
C ARG A 160 4.17 18.64 18.77
N GLU A 161 4.65 17.41 18.58
CA GLU A 161 5.59 17.09 17.52
C GLU A 161 4.86 16.98 16.17
N THR A 162 5.56 17.35 15.10
CA THR A 162 5.10 17.22 13.72
C THR A 162 6.09 16.37 12.96
N SER A 163 5.60 15.35 12.24
CA SER A 163 6.43 14.56 11.34
C SER A 163 5.78 14.48 9.96
N VAL A 164 6.58 14.77 8.93
CA VAL A 164 6.17 14.60 7.53
C VAL A 164 5.87 13.12 7.22
N MET A 165 6.50 12.20 7.94
CA MET A 165 6.27 10.76 7.77
C MET A 165 4.87 10.32 8.18
N SER A 166 4.11 11.14 8.93
CA SER A 166 2.71 10.84 9.25
C SER A 166 1.82 10.76 8.01
N TYR A 167 2.18 11.44 6.90
CA TYR A 167 1.44 11.31 5.63
C TYR A 167 1.53 9.90 5.03
N ALA A 168 2.57 9.12 5.38
CA ALA A 168 2.68 7.75 4.90
C ALA A 168 1.57 6.82 5.43
N LEU A 169 0.83 7.21 6.47
CA LEU A 169 -0.35 6.48 6.97
C LEU A 169 -1.56 6.56 6.03
N VAL A 170 -1.61 7.56 5.15
CA VAL A 170 -2.77 7.81 4.27
C VAL A 170 -2.92 6.71 3.22
N CYS A 171 -1.83 6.38 2.54
CA CYS A 171 -1.84 5.43 1.42
C CYS A 171 -2.30 4.02 1.83
N PRO A 172 -1.88 3.47 2.99
CA PRO A 172 -2.43 2.22 3.51
C PRO A 172 -3.95 2.20 3.69
N GLY A 173 -4.55 3.22 4.28
CA GLY A 173 -6.00 3.24 4.48
C GLY A 173 -6.79 3.35 3.17
N VAL A 174 -6.28 4.14 2.21
CA VAL A 174 -6.87 4.26 0.87
C VAL A 174 -6.69 2.96 0.08
N GLY A 175 -5.49 2.37 0.10
CA GLY A 175 -5.19 1.11 -0.58
C GLY A 175 -6.10 -0.02 -0.08
N PHE A 176 -6.24 -0.13 1.25
CA PHE A 176 -7.18 -1.07 1.86
C PHE A 176 -8.61 -0.84 1.38
N ALA A 177 -9.09 0.41 1.41
CA ALA A 177 -10.44 0.72 0.94
C ALA A 177 -10.66 0.31 -0.53
N VAL A 178 -9.70 0.60 -1.41
CA VAL A 178 -9.77 0.26 -2.84
C VAL A 178 -9.78 -1.26 -3.05
N LEU A 179 -8.84 -2.00 -2.45
CA LEU A 179 -8.81 -3.46 -2.62
C LEU A 179 -10.05 -4.11 -2.03
N MET A 180 -10.57 -3.58 -0.92
CA MET A 180 -11.80 -4.09 -0.32
C MET A 180 -13.00 -3.94 -1.26
N GLN A 181 -13.08 -2.86 -2.06
CA GLN A 181 -14.12 -2.75 -3.09
C GLN A 181 -14.01 -3.87 -4.13
N PHE A 182 -12.81 -4.18 -4.61
CA PHE A 182 -12.60 -5.32 -5.52
C PHE A 182 -12.98 -6.66 -4.85
N PHE A 183 -12.54 -6.88 -3.61
CA PHE A 183 -12.82 -8.11 -2.89
C PHE A 183 -14.32 -8.31 -2.62
N ILE A 184 -15.06 -7.26 -2.28
CA ILE A 184 -16.51 -7.34 -2.08
C ILE A 184 -17.22 -7.71 -3.40
N HIS A 185 -16.91 -7.01 -4.50
CA HIS A 185 -17.68 -7.15 -5.73
C HIS A 185 -17.23 -8.32 -6.60
N LYS A 186 -15.92 -8.46 -6.84
CA LYS A 186 -15.33 -9.49 -7.70
C LYS A 186 -14.89 -10.74 -6.94
N GLY A 187 -14.74 -10.66 -5.62
CA GLY A 187 -14.54 -11.82 -4.77
C GLY A 187 -15.86 -12.36 -4.25
N LEU A 188 -16.40 -11.74 -3.20
CA LEU A 188 -17.49 -12.28 -2.39
C LEU A 188 -18.82 -12.37 -3.14
N VAL A 189 -19.22 -11.31 -3.85
CA VAL A 189 -20.50 -11.27 -4.59
C VAL A 189 -20.46 -12.20 -5.80
N ALA A 190 -19.33 -12.26 -6.51
CA ALA A 190 -19.18 -13.09 -7.71
C ALA A 190 -19.31 -14.59 -7.40
N VAL A 191 -18.79 -15.05 -6.25
CA VAL A 191 -18.93 -16.44 -5.80
C VAL A 191 -20.15 -16.70 -4.91
N HIS A 192 -21.09 -15.75 -4.84
CA HIS A 192 -22.32 -15.87 -4.03
C HIS A 192 -22.09 -16.11 -2.52
N VAL A 193 -20.94 -15.68 -1.97
CA VAL A 193 -20.68 -15.71 -0.52
C VAL A 193 -21.42 -14.58 0.19
N VAL A 194 -21.61 -13.44 -0.49
CA VAL A 194 -22.39 -12.30 0.01
C VAL A 194 -23.35 -11.84 -1.07
N ASP A 195 -24.64 -11.77 -0.74
CA ASP A 195 -25.64 -11.24 -1.67
C ASP A 195 -25.51 -9.72 -1.80
N LYS A 196 -25.59 -9.24 -3.04
CA LYS A 196 -25.57 -7.81 -3.34
C LYS A 196 -26.73 -7.11 -2.63
N PHE A 197 -26.44 -5.96 -2.01
CA PHE A 197 -27.40 -5.16 -1.21
C PHE A 197 -27.91 -5.81 0.08
N SER A 198 -27.39 -6.97 0.48
CA SER A 198 -27.65 -7.52 1.82
C SER A 198 -27.09 -6.63 2.93
N MET A 199 -27.52 -6.89 4.16
CA MET A 199 -26.94 -6.23 5.34
C MET A 199 -25.43 -6.48 5.44
N GLY A 200 -24.97 -7.71 5.13
CA GLY A 200 -23.55 -8.06 5.12
C GLY A 200 -22.76 -7.28 4.05
N TYR A 201 -23.32 -7.13 2.84
CA TYR A 201 -22.74 -6.31 1.79
C TYR A 201 -22.54 -4.86 2.26
N TRP A 202 -23.57 -4.23 2.83
CA TRP A 202 -23.49 -2.85 3.30
C TRP A 202 -22.55 -2.67 4.51
N ALA A 203 -22.46 -3.66 5.40
CA ALA A 203 -21.49 -3.62 6.48
C ALA A 203 -20.05 -3.61 5.97
N LEU A 204 -19.72 -4.46 4.99
CA LEU A 204 -18.38 -4.50 4.37
C LEU A 204 -18.05 -3.22 3.60
N ILE A 205 -19.00 -2.70 2.83
CA ILE A 205 -18.85 -1.40 2.14
C ILE A 205 -18.64 -0.29 3.17
N GLY A 206 -19.40 -0.30 4.27
CA GLY A 206 -19.26 0.65 5.37
C GLY A 206 -17.83 0.68 5.92
N ILE A 207 -17.21 -0.47 6.15
CA ILE A 207 -15.82 -0.56 6.63
C ILE A 207 -14.84 0.10 5.63
N ALA A 208 -14.94 -0.24 4.35
CA ALA A 208 -14.08 0.33 3.32
C ALA A 208 -14.24 1.85 3.22
N THR A 209 -15.48 2.33 3.24
CA THR A 209 -15.80 3.76 3.15
C THR A 209 -15.39 4.54 4.41
N LEU A 210 -15.53 3.95 5.60
CA LEU A 210 -15.03 4.54 6.85
C LEU A 210 -13.52 4.70 6.82
N SER A 211 -12.78 3.70 6.31
CA SER A 211 -11.32 3.83 6.11
C SER A 211 -11.00 5.02 5.20
N GLN A 212 -11.71 5.18 4.08
CA GLN A 212 -11.51 6.29 3.16
C GLN A 212 -11.75 7.65 3.84
N PHE A 213 -12.89 7.81 4.56
CA PHE A 213 -13.18 9.04 5.29
C PHE A 213 -12.15 9.34 6.38
N ALA A 214 -11.67 8.32 7.09
CA ALA A 214 -10.63 8.47 8.09
C ALA A 214 -9.32 8.99 7.47
N MET A 215 -8.95 8.50 6.28
CA MET A 215 -7.75 8.99 5.57
C MET A 215 -7.91 10.43 5.08
N VAL A 216 -9.09 10.80 4.58
CA VAL A 216 -9.41 12.20 4.22
C VAL A 216 -9.29 13.10 5.45
N ALA A 217 -9.89 12.72 6.56
CA ALA A 217 -9.79 13.45 7.83
C ALA A 217 -8.34 13.57 8.30
N LEU A 218 -7.54 12.50 8.19
CA LEU A 218 -6.13 12.50 8.53
C LEU A 218 -5.35 13.52 7.69
N VAL A 219 -5.55 13.57 6.37
CA VAL A 219 -4.91 14.57 5.51
C VAL A 219 -5.29 15.99 5.95
N LEU A 220 -6.56 16.25 6.27
CA LEU A 220 -6.98 17.57 6.75
C LEU A 220 -6.31 17.95 8.07
N VAL A 221 -6.17 17.01 9.00
CA VAL A 221 -5.46 17.20 10.28
C VAL A 221 -3.98 17.49 10.04
N LEU A 222 -3.32 16.71 9.17
CA LEU A 222 -1.89 16.88 8.88
C LEU A 222 -1.61 18.18 8.13
N ASN A 223 -2.46 18.56 7.18
CA ASN A 223 -2.34 19.82 6.43
C ASN A 223 -2.45 21.02 7.38
N ARG A 224 -3.46 21.01 8.27
CA ARG A 224 -3.64 22.06 9.29
C ARG A 224 -2.43 22.18 10.22
N ARG A 225 -1.72 21.09 10.50
CA ARG A 225 -0.52 21.11 11.34
C ARG A 225 0.70 21.66 10.62
N HIS A 226 0.96 21.20 9.40
CA HIS A 226 2.20 21.55 8.68
C HIS A 226 2.13 22.91 8.01
N PHE A 227 0.93 23.35 7.62
CA PHE A 227 0.72 24.58 6.86
C PHE A 227 -0.22 25.57 7.54
N GLY A 228 -0.69 25.28 8.76
CA GLY A 228 -1.49 26.21 9.55
C GLY A 228 -0.65 27.29 10.20
N THR A 229 -1.29 28.37 10.66
CA THR A 229 -0.63 29.48 11.35
C THR A 229 0.19 28.96 12.53
N PRO A 230 1.48 29.35 12.66
CA PRO A 230 2.33 28.88 13.74
C PRO A 230 1.66 29.12 15.08
N ARG A 231 1.47 28.05 15.85
CA ARG A 231 0.95 28.19 17.22
C ARG A 231 2.00 28.99 18.00
N ALA A 232 1.63 30.16 18.50
CA ALA A 232 2.53 31.05 19.21
C ALA A 232 3.34 30.24 20.23
N ALA A 233 4.67 30.22 20.06
CA ALA A 233 5.55 29.59 21.02
C ALA A 233 5.29 30.28 22.36
N ALA A 234 5.00 29.49 23.41
CA ALA A 234 4.93 30.04 24.75
C ALA A 234 6.27 30.73 25.01
N ALA A 235 6.23 32.04 25.27
CA ALA A 235 7.43 32.80 25.58
C ALA A 235 8.09 32.13 26.79
N VAL A 236 9.28 31.55 26.58
CA VAL A 236 10.10 31.07 27.67
C VAL A 236 10.69 32.33 28.32
N PRO A 237 10.37 32.65 29.59
CA PRO A 237 11.00 33.77 30.25
C PRO A 237 12.51 33.52 30.28
N ALA A 238 13.28 34.53 29.89
CA ALA A 238 14.72 34.50 30.06
C ALA A 238 15.01 34.59 31.57
N GLU A 239 15.58 33.52 32.14
CA GLU A 239 16.31 33.56 33.40
C GLU A 239 17.81 33.53 33.11
#